data_AF-A0A3E0IM46-F1
#
_entry.id   AF-A0A3E0IM46-F1
#
_cell.length_a   1.000
_cell.length_b   1.000
_cell.length_c   1.000
_cell.angle_alpha   90.00
_cell.angle_beta   90.00
_cell.angle_gamma   90.00
#
_symmetry.space_group_name_H-M   'P 1'
#
loop_
_entity.id
_entity.type
_entity.pdbx_description
1 polymer ?
#
loop_
_entity_poly.entity_id
_entity_poly.type
_entity_poly.pdbx_seq_one_letter_code
_entity_poly.pdbx_strand_id
1 'polypeptide(L)' 'AERIYRRLYNQKLFVSYLRYPTVQNPTLRISLSYFHDKDDIDTLFKAMIDTMKEVKYV' A
#
# COMPACT_ATOMS: atom_id res chain seq x y z
N ALA A 1 -1.42 4.49 -9.21
CA ALA A 1 -1.82 4.34 -7.79
C ALA A 1 -2.98 3.34 -7.60
N GLU A 2 -4.09 3.45 -8.35
CA GLU A 2 -5.26 2.56 -8.17
C GLU A 2 -4.96 1.06 -8.29
N ARG A 3 -4.19 0.65 -9.30
CA ARG A 3 -3.77 -0.76 -9.48
C ARG A 3 -3.06 -1.31 -8.25
N ILE A 4 -2.13 -0.52 -7.70
CA ILE A 4 -1.36 -0.85 -6.50
C ILE A 4 -2.30 -0.93 -5.28
N TYR A 5 -3.22 0.02 -5.12
CA TYR A 5 -4.23 0.00 -4.06
C TYR A 5 -5.06 -1.28 -4.07
N ARG A 6 -5.63 -1.65 -5.23
CA ARG A 6 -6.46 -2.86 -5.36
C ARG A 6 -5.66 -4.14 -5.03
N ARG A 7 -4.38 -4.18 -5.39
CA ARG A 7 -3.52 -5.32 -5.07
C ARG A 7 -3.27 -5.45 -3.57
N LEU A 8 -2.87 -4.36 -2.91
CA LEU A 8 -2.68 -4.33 -1.46
C LEU A 8 -3.99 -4.68 -0.72
N TYR A 9 -5.13 -4.16 -1.19
CA TYR A 9 -6.44 -4.51 -0.66
C TYR A 9 -6.73 -6.02 -0.75
N ASN A 10 -6.43 -6.66 -1.88
CA ASN A 10 -6.58 -8.11 -2.05
C ASN A 10 -5.62 -8.92 -1.15
N GLN A 11 -4.49 -8.33 -0.77
CA GLN A 11 -3.56 -8.89 0.22
C GLN A 11 -3.97 -8.58 1.68
N LYS A 12 -5.17 -8.00 1.89
CA LYS A 12 -5.67 -7.54 3.19
C LYS A 12 -4.84 -6.44 3.85
N LEU A 13 -4.09 -5.68 3.05
CA LEU A 13 -3.40 -4.46 3.49
C LEU A 13 -4.21 -3.24 3.14
N PHE A 14 -4.74 -2.60 4.17
CA PHE A 14 -5.58 -1.42 4.03
C PHE A 14 -4.73 -0.16 4.12
N VAL A 15 -4.72 0.61 3.02
CA VAL A 15 -4.01 1.90 2.92
C VAL A 15 -4.98 2.98 2.46
N SER A 16 -4.68 4.23 2.75
CA SER A 16 -5.50 5.35 2.26
C SER A 16 -5.17 5.64 0.80
N TYR A 17 -6.15 5.49 -0.10
CA TYR A 17 -6.03 5.92 -1.49
C TYR A 17 -6.54 7.36 -1.67
N LEU A 18 -5.62 8.31 -1.67
CA LEU A 18 -5.91 9.73 -1.81
C LEU A 18 -5.92 10.11 -3.30
N ARG A 19 -6.94 10.88 -3.71
CA ARG A 19 -7.12 11.36 -5.09
C ARG A 19 -7.63 12.80 -5.09
N TYR A 20 -7.71 13.41 -6.26
CA TYR A 20 -8.32 14.73 -6.44
C TYR A 20 -9.75 14.74 -5.85
N PRO A 21 -10.18 15.82 -5.16
CA PRO A 21 -9.48 17.09 -4.93
C PRO A 21 -8.54 17.10 -3.71
N THR A 22 -8.48 16.01 -2.94
CA THR A 22 -7.68 15.94 -1.71
C THR A 22 -6.17 16.06 -1.97
N VAL A 23 -5.69 15.50 -3.08
CA VAL A 23 -4.30 15.57 -3.54
C VAL A 23 -4.24 15.77 -5.05
N GLN A 24 -3.24 16.52 -5.53
CA GLN A 24 -3.03 16.76 -6.96
C GLN A 24 -2.66 15.47 -7.71
N ASN A 25 -1.78 14.66 -7.13
CA ASN A 25 -1.36 13.38 -7.69
C ASN A 25 -1.90 12.21 -6.85
N PRO A 26 -2.52 11.18 -7.47
CA PRO A 26 -3.02 10.02 -6.75
C PRO A 26 -1.93 9.37 -5.90
N THR A 27 -2.16 9.30 -4.59
CA THR A 27 -1.14 8.90 -3.60
C THR A 27 -1.69 7.80 -2.70
N LEU A 28 -0.87 6.81 -2.38
CA LEU A 28 -1.17 5.83 -1.33
C LEU A 28 -0.46 6.27 -0.05
N ARG A 29 -1.22 6.47 1.02
CA ARG A 29 -0.69 6.79 2.34
C ARG A 29 -0.83 5.60 3.25
N ILE A 30 0.28 5.19 3.84
CA ILE A 30 0.35 4.19 4.90
C ILE A 30 0.51 4.95 6.21
N SER A 31 -0.40 4.72 7.15
CA SER A 31 -0.37 5.36 8.46
C SER A 31 0.03 4.30 9.49
N LEU A 32 1.24 4.43 10.02
CA LEU A 32 1.72 3.61 11.12
C LEU A 32 1.22 4.18 12.45
N SER A 33 1.09 3.30 13.44
CA SER A 33 0.66 3.63 14.80
C SER A 33 1.51 2.85 15.80
N TYR A 34 1.46 3.26 17.06
CA TYR A 34 2.16 2.57 18.16
C TYR A 34 1.77 1.09 18.32
N PHE A 35 0.61 0.68 17.82
CA PHE A 35 0.12 -0.69 17.93
C PHE A 35 0.70 -1.65 16.89
N HIS A 36 1.48 -1.15 15.93
CA HIS A 36 2.17 -2.02 14.99
C HIS A 36 3.48 -2.50 15.60
N ASP A 37 3.70 -3.80 15.54
CA ASP A 37 4.96 -4.40 15.97
C ASP A 37 5.92 -4.64 14.78
N LYS A 38 7.05 -5.27 15.06
CA LYS A 38 8.05 -5.57 14.03
C LYS A 38 7.48 -6.50 12.93
N ASP A 39 6.64 -7.46 13.29
CA ASP A 39 6.12 -8.46 12.37
C ASP A 39 5.08 -7.85 11.43
N ASP A 40 4.30 -6.87 11.92
CA ASP A 40 3.42 -6.05 11.08
C ASP A 40 4.22 -5.28 10.01
N ILE A 41 5.34 -4.67 10.41
CA ILE A 41 6.21 -3.91 9.50
C ILE A 41 6.89 -4.83 8.47
N ASP A 42 7.36 -6.00 8.90
CA ASP A 42 7.93 -7.00 8.00
C ASP A 42 6.88 -7.48 6.97
N THR A 43 5.64 -7.71 7.42
CA THR A 43 4.52 -8.10 6.56
C THR A 43 4.20 -7.02 5.53
N LEU A 44 4.17 -5.75 5.94
CA LEU A 44 3.99 -4.60 5.05
C LEU A 44 5.08 -4.57 3.97
N PHE A 45 6.35 -4.68 4.35
CA PHE A 45 7.46 -4.64 3.38
C PHE A 45 7.40 -5.79 2.39
N LYS A 46 7.11 -7.01 2.86
CA LYS A 46 6.97 -8.19 1.99
C LYS A 46 5.90 -7.97 0.93
N ALA A 47 4.71 -7.53 1.36
CA ALA A 47 3.60 -7.30 0.45
C ALA A 47 3.85 -6.16 -0.55
N MET A 48 4.55 -5.10 -0.12
CA MET A 48 5.00 -4.03 -1.01
C MET A 48 5.98 -4.54 -2.07
N ILE A 49 6.96 -5.37 -1.69
CA ILE A 49 7.92 -5.97 -2.63
C ILE A 49 7.19 -6.85 -3.65
N ASP A 50 6.28 -7.72 -3.20
CA ASP A 50 5.53 -8.62 -4.07
C ASP A 50 4.64 -7.83 -5.04
N THR A 51 3.95 -6.79 -4.54
CA THR A 51 3.15 -5.89 -5.37
C THR A 51 4.00 -5.18 -6.42
N MET A 52 5.20 -4.69 -6.06
CA MET A 52 6.09 -3.98 -6.97
C MET A 52 6.72 -4.90 -8.02
N LYS A 53 7.01 -6.17 -7.70
CA LYS A 53 7.46 -7.16 -8.68
C LYS A 53 6.39 -7.35 -9.75
N GLU A 54 5.16 -7.65 -9.35
CA GLU A 54 4.07 -7.90 -10.30
C GLU A 54 3.73 -6.67 -11.15
N VAL A 55 3.79 -5.47 -10.57
CA VAL A 55 3.55 -4.22 -11.31
C VAL A 55 4.66 -3.94 -12.34
N LYS A 56 5.88 -4.44 -12.14
CA LYS A 56 7.02 -4.28 -13.08
C LYS A 56 6.98 -5.24 -14.27
N TYR A 57 6.34 -6.40 -14.13
CA TYR A 57 6.28 -7.43 -15.18
C TYR A 57 4.96 -7.41 -15.98
N VAL A 58 4.20 -6.32 -15.90
CA VAL A 58 2.97 -6.06 -16.68
C VAL A 58 2.98 -4.66 -17.27
#